data_AF-A0A2V2YDY5-F1
#
_entry.id   AF-A0A2V2YDY5-F1
#
_cell.length_a   1.000
_cell.length_b   1.000
_cell.length_c   1.000
_cell.angle_alpha   90.00
_cell.angle_beta   90.00
_cell.angle_gamma   90.00
#
_symmetry.space_group_name_H-M   'P 1'
#
loop_
_entity.id
_entity.type
_entity.pdbx_description
1 polymer ?
#
loop_
_entity_poly.entity_id
_entity_poly.type
_entity_poly.pdbx_seq_one_letter_code
_entity_poly.pdbx_strand_id
1 'polypeptide(L)'
;MTLTPKQAQFVREYLIDLNATQAAIRAGYSVKNAGKIGPELLGKTRIAAAIEKAMNERGKRTEITADRVLQEYAKIGFSNITDYLKVEQKSFEAASGEIKYYNEVELFPTDTVDRKKLDAVAEIKQTKEGIALKLHDKKGALDSIARHLGMFANDKLEINGNVNHNVTHDLKKLSPKELEDLERIIAKTSEP
;
A
#
# COMPACT_ATOMS: atom_id res chain seq x y z
N MET A 1 -24.03 1.99 -21.94
CA MET A 1 -24.22 3.35 -21.38
C MET A 1 -22.85 4.01 -21.19
N THR A 2 -22.67 5.25 -21.64
CA THR A 2 -21.36 5.91 -21.77
C THR A 2 -21.06 6.81 -20.58
N LEU A 3 -19.80 6.88 -20.15
CA LEU A 3 -19.35 7.82 -19.10
C LEU A 3 -19.49 9.27 -19.57
N THR A 4 -19.82 10.18 -18.66
CA THR A 4 -19.75 11.61 -18.97
C THR A 4 -18.29 12.05 -19.10
N PRO A 5 -17.98 13.15 -19.83
CA PRO A 5 -16.61 13.65 -19.96
C PRO A 5 -15.91 13.87 -18.61
N LYS A 6 -16.65 14.35 -17.61
CA LYS A 6 -16.15 14.60 -16.26
C LYS A 6 -15.86 13.31 -15.48
N GLN A 7 -16.70 12.28 -15.66
CA GLN A 7 -16.45 10.95 -15.10
C GLN A 7 -15.25 10.28 -15.78
N ALA A 8 -15.11 10.43 -17.09
CA ALA A 8 -13.96 9.92 -17.82
C ALA A 8 -12.65 10.61 -17.38
N GLN A 9 -12.67 11.93 -17.13
CA GLN A 9 -11.52 12.63 -16.54
C GLN A 9 -11.19 12.09 -15.16
N PHE A 10 -12.21 11.91 -14.30
CA PHE A 10 -12.00 11.31 -12.97
C PHE A 10 -11.30 9.96 -13.04
N VAL A 11 -11.72 9.06 -13.93
CA VAL A 11 -11.05 7.75 -14.13
C VAL A 11 -9.57 7.94 -14.49
N ARG A 12 -9.25 8.83 -15.44
CA ARG A 12 -7.85 9.11 -15.84
C ARG A 12 -7.02 9.62 -14.67
N GLU A 13 -7.56 10.59 -13.93
CA GLU A 13 -6.87 11.23 -12.82
C GLU A 13 -6.68 10.28 -11.63
N TYR A 14 -7.65 9.39 -11.39
CA TYR A 14 -7.57 8.40 -10.32
C TYR A 14 -6.47 7.38 -10.57
N LEU A 15 -6.24 6.98 -11.82
CA LEU A 15 -5.18 6.02 -12.16
C LEU A 15 -3.76 6.56 -12.00
N ILE A 16 -3.58 7.85 -11.72
CA ILE A 16 -2.25 8.43 -11.49
C ILE A 16 -1.73 8.06 -10.11
N ASP A 17 -2.55 8.23 -9.08
CA ASP A 17 -2.13 8.15 -7.66
C ASP A 17 -3.10 7.34 -6.77
N LEU A 18 -4.17 6.78 -7.35
CA LEU A 18 -5.26 6.08 -6.65
C LEU A 18 -5.89 6.91 -5.53
N ASN A 19 -5.83 8.24 -5.64
CA ASN A 19 -6.40 9.17 -4.67
C ASN A 19 -7.73 9.72 -5.18
N ALA A 20 -8.85 9.24 -4.61
CA ALA A 20 -10.19 9.61 -5.04
C ALA A 20 -10.48 11.11 -4.89
N THR A 21 -10.01 11.72 -3.80
CA THR A 21 -10.23 13.15 -3.52
C THR A 21 -9.48 14.02 -4.51
N GLN A 22 -8.19 13.75 -4.71
CA GLN A 22 -7.36 14.51 -5.65
C GLN A 22 -7.81 14.30 -7.10
N ALA A 23 -8.21 13.08 -7.46
CA ALA A 23 -8.79 12.79 -8.76
C ALA A 23 -10.07 13.59 -9.03
N ALA A 24 -10.94 13.74 -8.03
CA ALA A 24 -12.15 14.56 -8.15
C ALA A 24 -11.82 16.04 -8.38
N ILE A 25 -10.82 16.59 -7.66
CA ILE A 25 -10.36 17.98 -7.84
C ILE A 25 -9.83 18.18 -9.26
N ARG A 26 -8.91 17.32 -9.72
CA ARG A 26 -8.30 17.42 -11.06
C ARG A 26 -9.32 17.20 -12.18
N ALA A 27 -10.35 16.40 -11.93
CA ALA A 27 -11.49 16.22 -12.84
C ALA A 27 -12.50 17.38 -12.83
N GLY A 28 -12.22 18.46 -12.08
CA GLY A 28 -13.01 19.68 -12.06
C GLY A 28 -14.26 19.61 -11.19
N TYR A 29 -14.35 18.66 -10.24
CA TYR A 29 -15.41 18.68 -9.23
C TYR A 29 -15.15 19.74 -8.15
N SER A 30 -16.20 20.08 -7.39
CA SER A 30 -16.09 21.08 -6.33
C SER A 30 -15.03 20.67 -5.31
N VAL A 31 -14.00 21.50 -5.13
CA VAL A 31 -12.91 21.28 -4.19
C VAL A 31 -13.44 21.08 -2.77
N LYS A 32 -14.41 21.91 -2.36
CA LYS A 32 -15.05 21.85 -1.04
C LYS A 32 -15.70 20.49 -0.75
N ASN A 33 -16.23 19.83 -1.78
CA ASN A 33 -16.95 18.56 -1.65
C ASN A 33 -16.16 17.37 -2.19
N ALA A 34 -14.92 17.56 -2.65
CA ALA A 34 -14.13 16.51 -3.32
C ALA A 34 -13.93 15.27 -2.43
N GLY A 35 -13.78 15.47 -1.11
CA GLY A 35 -13.65 14.37 -0.15
C GLY A 35 -14.90 13.49 -0.02
N LYS A 36 -16.08 13.98 -0.40
CA LYS A 36 -17.32 13.19 -0.47
C LYS A 36 -17.56 12.65 -1.89
N ILE A 37 -17.32 13.49 -2.90
CA ILE A 37 -17.56 13.17 -4.30
C ILE A 37 -16.64 12.03 -4.78
N GLY A 38 -15.35 12.03 -4.39
CA GLY A 38 -14.41 10.99 -4.81
C GLY A 38 -14.88 9.58 -4.44
N PRO A 39 -15.13 9.28 -3.15
CA PRO A 39 -15.69 8.00 -2.72
C PRO A 39 -17.04 7.66 -3.37
N GLU A 40 -17.93 8.64 -3.54
CA GLU A 40 -19.21 8.44 -4.21
C GLU A 40 -19.04 8.01 -5.68
N LEU A 41 -18.07 8.60 -6.39
CA LEU A 41 -17.76 8.22 -7.77
C LEU A 41 -17.19 6.81 -7.85
N LEU A 42 -16.35 6.40 -6.90
CA LEU A 42 -15.85 5.02 -6.83
C LEU A 42 -16.96 3.99 -6.57
N GLY A 43 -17.98 4.35 -5.79
CA GLY A 43 -19.14 3.48 -5.54
C GLY A 43 -20.08 3.30 -6.75
N LYS A 44 -19.95 4.12 -7.80
CA LYS A 44 -20.79 3.99 -9.00
C LYS A 44 -20.27 2.85 -9.88
N THR A 45 -21.07 1.79 -10.03
CA THR A 45 -20.75 0.58 -10.81
C THR A 45 -20.11 0.85 -12.17
N ARG A 46 -20.64 1.82 -12.94
CA ARG A 46 -20.10 2.22 -14.25
C ARG A 46 -18.70 2.83 -14.19
N ILE A 47 -18.37 3.55 -13.12
CA ILE A 47 -17.05 4.18 -12.93
C ILE A 47 -16.06 3.13 -12.43
N ALA A 48 -16.48 2.29 -11.47
CA ALA A 48 -15.69 1.16 -10.99
C ALA A 48 -15.28 0.23 -12.14
N ALA A 49 -16.23 -0.16 -13.00
CA ALA A 49 -15.96 -1.00 -14.17
C ALA A 49 -15.01 -0.32 -15.18
N ALA A 50 -15.08 1.00 -15.34
CA ALA A 50 -14.18 1.74 -16.21
C ALA A 50 -12.76 1.86 -15.65
N ILE A 51 -12.62 2.03 -14.33
CA ILE A 51 -11.34 1.99 -13.62
C ILE A 51 -10.72 0.60 -13.78
N GLU A 52 -11.47 -0.46 -13.50
CA GLU A 52 -11.02 -1.84 -13.64
C GLU A 52 -10.54 -2.14 -15.07
N LYS A 53 -11.35 -1.78 -16.07
CA LYS A 53 -10.97 -1.92 -17.49
C LYS A 53 -9.67 -1.17 -17.80
N ALA A 54 -9.55 0.08 -17.37
CA ALA A 54 -8.36 0.88 -17.64
C ALA A 54 -7.12 0.39 -16.88
N MET A 55 -7.28 -0.15 -15.66
CA MET A 55 -6.21 -0.83 -14.92
C MET A 55 -5.74 -2.08 -15.67
N ASN A 56 -6.68 -2.89 -16.17
CA ASN A 56 -6.37 -4.09 -16.96
C ASN A 56 -5.66 -3.74 -18.28
N GLU A 57 -6.10 -2.70 -19.00
CA GLU A 57 -5.44 -2.21 -20.20
C GLU A 57 -4.02 -1.70 -19.91
N ARG A 58 -3.84 -0.97 -18.81
CA ARG A 58 -2.51 -0.53 -18.36
C ARG A 58 -1.61 -1.71 -18.05
N GLY A 59 -2.10 -2.70 -17.30
CA GLY A 59 -1.36 -3.90 -16.95
C GLY A 59 -0.95 -4.72 -18.18
N LYS A 60 -1.81 -4.80 -19.20
CA LYS A 60 -1.46 -5.40 -20.50
C LYS A 60 -0.35 -4.64 -21.20
N ARG A 61 -0.41 -3.30 -21.24
CA ARG A 61 0.59 -2.46 -21.91
C ARG A 61 1.95 -2.47 -21.22
N THR A 62 1.98 -2.49 -19.88
CA THR A 62 3.23 -2.53 -19.11
C THR A 62 3.73 -3.95 -18.86
N GLU A 63 2.94 -4.97 -19.19
CA GLU A 63 3.14 -6.36 -18.82
C GLU A 63 3.30 -6.57 -17.30
N ILE A 64 2.85 -5.62 -16.48
CA ILE A 64 2.88 -5.70 -15.02
C ILE A 64 1.46 -5.94 -14.54
N THR A 65 1.12 -7.21 -14.38
CA THR A 65 -0.17 -7.66 -13.84
C THR A 65 -0.06 -7.93 -12.34
N ALA A 66 -1.20 -7.99 -11.64
CA ALA A 66 -1.23 -8.39 -10.23
C ALA A 66 -0.58 -9.77 -10.04
N ASP A 67 -0.89 -10.73 -10.93
CA ASP A 67 -0.28 -12.06 -10.93
C ASP A 67 1.24 -12.02 -11.08
N ARG A 68 1.77 -11.18 -11.97
CA ARG A 68 3.22 -11.03 -12.15
C ARG A 68 3.86 -10.46 -10.89
N VAL A 69 3.25 -9.45 -10.27
CA VAL A 69 3.74 -8.87 -9.00
C VAL A 69 3.73 -9.92 -7.88
N LEU A 70 2.68 -10.75 -7.78
CA LEU A 70 2.62 -11.85 -6.83
C LEU A 70 3.69 -12.91 -7.09
N GLN A 71 3.96 -13.23 -8.35
CA GLN A 71 5.04 -14.16 -8.70
C GLN A 71 6.40 -13.63 -8.25
N GLU A 72 6.68 -12.33 -8.41
CA GLU A 72 7.92 -11.72 -7.92
C GLU A 72 7.99 -11.73 -6.38
N TYR A 73 6.90 -11.39 -5.69
CA TYR A 73 6.86 -11.52 -4.23
C TYR A 73 7.04 -12.98 -3.78
N ALA A 74 6.50 -13.95 -4.51
CA ALA A 74 6.62 -15.37 -4.17
C ALA A 74 8.07 -15.85 -4.26
N LYS A 75 8.85 -15.40 -5.26
CA LYS A 75 10.28 -15.70 -5.35
C LYS A 75 11.03 -15.26 -4.09
N ILE A 76 10.72 -14.07 -3.56
CA ILE A 76 11.35 -13.54 -2.34
C ILE A 76 10.79 -14.26 -1.10
N GLY A 77 9.47 -14.29 -0.95
CA GLY A 77 8.75 -14.80 0.22
C GLY A 77 8.95 -16.29 0.46
N PHE A 78 9.26 -17.06 -0.59
CA PHE A 78 9.53 -18.50 -0.50
C PHE A 78 10.99 -18.86 -0.78
N SER A 79 11.89 -17.89 -0.92
CA SER A 79 13.33 -18.15 -1.05
C SER A 79 13.90 -18.90 0.14
N ASN A 80 14.90 -19.73 -0.11
CA ASN A 80 15.63 -20.48 0.90
C ASN A 80 17.13 -20.21 0.80
N ILE A 81 17.76 -19.80 1.90
CA ILE A 81 19.19 -19.48 1.93
C ILE A 81 20.08 -20.68 1.59
N THR A 82 19.62 -21.90 1.86
CA THR A 82 20.37 -23.13 1.55
C THR A 82 20.48 -23.40 0.05
N ASP A 83 19.74 -22.67 -0.79
CA ASP A 83 19.88 -22.76 -2.25
C ASP A 83 21.13 -22.05 -2.78
N TYR A 84 21.81 -21.25 -1.95
CA TYR A 84 22.96 -20.43 -2.34
C TYR A 84 24.24 -20.80 -1.61
N LEU A 85 24.14 -21.58 -0.52
CA LEU A 85 25.27 -21.91 0.32
C LEU A 85 25.10 -23.28 0.99
N LYS A 86 26.23 -23.87 1.34
CA LYS A 86 26.32 -25.00 2.27
C LYS A 86 27.24 -24.65 3.43
N VAL A 87 26.99 -25.28 4.57
CA VAL A 87 27.84 -25.18 5.75
C VAL A 87 28.42 -26.56 5.99
N GLU A 88 29.75 -26.67 5.95
CA GLU A 88 30.48 -27.91 6.21
C GLU A 88 31.35 -27.76 7.45
N GLN A 89 31.36 -28.79 8.29
CA GLN A 89 32.28 -28.85 9.42
C GLN A 89 33.63 -29.37 8.93
N LYS A 90 34.68 -28.56 9.06
CA LYS A 90 36.05 -28.95 8.73
C LYS A 90 36.91 -28.95 9.98
N SER A 91 37.98 -29.71 9.93
CA SER A 91 38.97 -29.79 10.99
C SER A 91 40.35 -29.39 10.48
N PHE A 92 41.13 -28.73 11.32
CA PHE A 92 42.54 -28.48 11.06
C PHE A 92 43.36 -28.81 12.30
N GLU A 93 44.59 -29.25 12.09
CA GLU A 93 45.55 -29.47 13.17
C GLU A 93 46.24 -28.15 13.50
N ALA A 94 46.11 -27.70 14.74
CA ALA A 94 46.82 -26.52 15.22
C ALA A 94 48.31 -26.83 15.38
N ALA A 95 49.16 -25.80 15.40
CA ALA A 95 50.60 -25.96 15.63
C ALA A 95 50.94 -26.64 16.98
N SER A 96 49.98 -26.75 17.89
CA SER A 96 50.06 -27.48 19.16
C SER A 96 49.77 -28.99 19.04
N GLY A 97 49.43 -29.51 17.86
CA GLY A 97 48.97 -30.89 17.63
C GLY A 97 47.51 -31.15 18.01
N GLU A 98 46.77 -30.10 18.39
CA GLU A 98 45.35 -30.18 18.73
C GLU A 98 44.47 -30.10 17.48
N ILE A 99 43.53 -31.03 17.31
CA ILE A 99 42.54 -30.98 16.21
C ILE A 99 41.42 -30.01 16.60
N LYS A 100 41.25 -28.94 15.81
CA LYS A 100 40.19 -27.95 15.99
C LYS A 100 39.17 -28.06 14.86
N TYR A 101 37.90 -27.94 15.23
CA TYR A 101 36.77 -27.96 14.30
C TYR A 101 36.23 -26.54 14.09
N TYR A 102 35.85 -26.23 12.86
CA TYR A 102 35.17 -24.99 12.50
C TYR A 102 34.12 -25.26 11.42
N ASN A 103 33.13 -24.37 11.33
CA ASN A 103 32.14 -24.40 10.27
C ASN A 103 32.62 -23.47 9.15
N GLU A 104 32.80 -24.02 7.95
CA GLU A 104 33.08 -23.25 6.75
C GLU A 104 31.79 -23.06 5.96
N VAL A 105 31.52 -21.82 5.55
CA VAL A 105 30.41 -21.49 4.66
C VAL A 105 30.94 -21.43 3.25
N GLU A 106 30.45 -22.32 2.39
CA GLU A 106 30.77 -22.34 0.96
C GLU A 106 29.57 -21.83 0.17
N LEU A 107 29.75 -20.74 -0.57
CA LEU A 107 28.74 -20.23 -1.49
C LEU A 107 28.82 -20.99 -2.82
N PHE A 108 27.67 -21.30 -3.40
CA PHE A 108 27.63 -21.91 -4.72
C PHE A 108 27.99 -20.89 -5.80
N PRO A 109 28.70 -21.30 -6.87
CA PRO A 109 28.91 -20.45 -8.03
C PRO A 109 27.57 -20.02 -8.62
N THR A 110 27.44 -18.73 -8.97
CA THR A 110 26.19 -18.16 -9.48
C THR A 110 25.63 -18.93 -10.68
N ASP A 111 26.49 -19.47 -11.53
CA ASP A 111 26.11 -20.24 -12.73
C ASP A 111 25.45 -21.59 -12.39
N THR A 112 25.64 -22.08 -11.16
CA THR A 112 25.03 -23.33 -10.66
C THR A 112 23.70 -23.09 -9.94
N VAL A 113 23.39 -21.84 -9.59
CA VAL A 113 22.14 -21.45 -8.93
C VAL A 113 21.08 -21.18 -10.01
N ASP A 114 19.87 -21.72 -9.84
CA ASP A 114 18.75 -21.44 -10.75
C ASP A 114 18.53 -19.93 -10.85
N ARG A 115 18.51 -19.42 -12.08
CA ARG A 115 18.33 -17.99 -12.39
C ARG A 115 17.10 -17.38 -11.71
N LYS A 116 16.02 -18.15 -11.53
CA LYS A 116 14.81 -17.68 -10.83
C LYS A 116 15.02 -17.40 -9.34
N LYS A 117 16.01 -18.06 -8.74
CA LYS A 117 16.37 -17.87 -7.33
C LYS A 117 17.23 -16.63 -7.15
N LEU A 118 17.99 -16.22 -8.16
CA LEU A 118 18.83 -15.03 -8.08
C LEU A 118 18.00 -13.75 -7.83
N ASP A 119 16.75 -13.73 -8.26
CA ASP A 119 15.82 -12.60 -8.02
C ASP A 119 15.54 -12.34 -6.52
N ALA A 120 15.81 -13.31 -5.64
CA ALA A 120 15.67 -13.14 -4.19
C ALA A 120 16.91 -12.54 -3.53
N VAL A 121 18.03 -12.39 -4.24
CA VAL A 121 19.28 -11.84 -3.72
C VAL A 121 19.22 -10.31 -3.70
N ALA A 122 19.35 -9.74 -2.51
CA ALA A 122 19.37 -8.28 -2.31
C ALA A 122 20.77 -7.68 -2.45
N GLU A 123 21.81 -8.39 -1.99
CA GLU A 123 23.18 -7.88 -1.98
C GLU A 123 24.19 -9.02 -2.03
N ILE A 124 25.25 -8.84 -2.82
CA ILE A 124 26.47 -9.65 -2.82
C ILE A 124 27.65 -8.71 -2.67
N LYS A 125 28.50 -8.95 -1.68
CA LYS A 125 29.67 -8.10 -1.40
C LYS A 125 30.90 -8.92 -1.06
N GLN A 126 32.01 -8.63 -1.75
CA GLN A 126 33.33 -9.11 -1.33
C GLN A 126 33.83 -8.28 -0.14
N THR A 127 34.20 -8.95 0.93
CA THR A 127 34.81 -8.35 2.13
C THR A 127 36.23 -8.90 2.32
N LYS A 128 36.97 -8.36 3.29
CA LYS A 128 38.31 -8.86 3.64
C LYS A 128 38.28 -10.29 4.20
N GLU A 129 37.14 -10.70 4.76
CA GLU A 129 36.97 -11.99 5.44
C GLU A 129 36.21 -13.02 4.58
N GLY A 130 35.76 -12.64 3.38
CA GLY A 130 34.99 -13.52 2.49
C GLY A 130 33.86 -12.79 1.77
N ILE A 131 32.85 -13.53 1.32
CA ILE A 131 31.70 -12.98 0.60
C ILE A 131 30.51 -12.86 1.55
N ALA A 132 29.88 -11.69 1.59
CA ALA A 132 28.60 -11.48 2.24
C ALA A 132 27.47 -11.58 1.22
N LEU A 133 26.49 -12.43 1.51
CA LEU A 133 25.26 -12.62 0.73
C LEU A 133 24.06 -12.23 1.58
N LYS A 134 23.16 -11.40 1.03
CA LYS A 134 21.91 -11.01 1.68
C LYS A 134 20.74 -11.26 0.75
N LEU A 135 19.67 -11.86 1.28
CA LEU A 135 18.40 -11.99 0.56
C LEU A 135 17.49 -10.79 0.85
N HIS A 136 16.52 -10.56 -0.05
CA HIS A 136 15.46 -9.58 0.16
C HIS A 136 14.63 -9.92 1.40
N ASP A 137 13.89 -8.92 1.90
CA ASP A 137 13.03 -9.09 3.06
C ASP A 137 11.89 -10.08 2.79
N LYS A 138 12.08 -11.31 3.28
CA LYS A 138 11.12 -12.40 3.18
C LYS A 138 9.80 -12.06 3.86
N LYS A 139 9.84 -11.38 5.01
CA LYS A 139 8.64 -11.03 5.76
C LYS A 139 7.78 -10.05 4.96
N GLY A 140 8.36 -8.94 4.48
CA GLY A 140 7.63 -7.94 3.72
C GLY A 140 6.97 -8.50 2.45
N ALA A 141 7.63 -9.46 1.79
CA ALA A 141 7.04 -10.18 0.66
C ALA A 141 5.84 -11.04 1.08
N LEU A 142 5.99 -11.84 2.14
CA LEU A 142 4.90 -12.67 2.66
C LEU A 142 3.72 -11.85 3.19
N ASP A 143 3.97 -10.73 3.86
CA ASP A 143 2.93 -9.81 4.33
C ASP A 143 2.16 -9.21 3.15
N SER A 144 2.84 -8.90 2.03
CA SER A 144 2.21 -8.37 0.82
C SER A 144 1.34 -9.41 0.13
N ILE A 145 1.80 -10.66 0.05
CA ILE A 145 1.02 -11.80 -0.46
C ILE A 145 -0.20 -12.04 0.45
N ALA A 146 -0.01 -12.07 1.77
CA ALA A 146 -1.07 -12.31 2.74
C ALA A 146 -2.15 -11.20 2.69
N ARG A 147 -1.76 -9.93 2.50
CA ARG A 147 -2.72 -8.82 2.24
C ARG A 147 -3.51 -9.04 0.97
N HIS A 148 -2.87 -9.45 -0.12
CA HIS A 148 -3.58 -9.74 -1.37
C HIS A 148 -4.58 -10.89 -1.22
N LEU A 149 -4.24 -11.92 -0.45
CA LEU A 149 -5.11 -13.06 -0.15
C LEU A 149 -6.20 -12.75 0.90
N GLY A 150 -6.26 -11.52 1.42
CA GLY A 150 -7.26 -11.13 2.42
C GLY A 150 -7.04 -11.77 3.79
N MET A 151 -5.83 -12.23 4.12
CA MET A 151 -5.53 -12.89 5.40
C MET A 151 -5.50 -11.93 6.59
N PHE A 152 -5.40 -10.62 6.36
CA PHE A 152 -5.50 -9.61 7.40
C PHE A 152 -6.96 -9.16 7.53
N ALA A 153 -7.62 -9.64 8.59
CA ALA A 153 -9.07 -9.48 8.78
C ALA A 153 -9.55 -8.04 9.07
N ASN A 154 -8.65 -7.07 9.35
CA ASN A 154 -9.05 -5.85 10.06
C ASN A 154 -8.47 -4.51 9.53
N ASP A 155 -8.04 -4.39 8.28
CA ASP A 155 -7.76 -3.06 7.68
C ASP A 155 -9.07 -2.33 7.26
N LYS A 156 -10.14 -2.49 8.04
CA LYS A 156 -11.29 -1.59 7.94
C LYS A 156 -10.85 -0.25 8.53
N LEU A 157 -10.70 0.76 7.66
CA LEU A 157 -10.62 2.16 8.05
C LEU A 157 -11.79 2.50 9.01
N GLU A 158 -11.55 2.48 10.32
CA GLU A 158 -12.45 3.10 11.28
C GLU A 158 -12.31 4.62 11.17
N ILE A 159 -13.18 5.25 10.39
CA ILE A 159 -13.31 6.70 10.36
C ILE A 159 -14.15 7.12 11.58
N ASN A 160 -13.51 7.24 12.73
CA ASN A 160 -14.10 7.86 13.92
C ASN A 160 -14.08 9.38 13.76
N GLY A 161 -15.01 9.90 12.95
CA GLY A 161 -15.19 11.34 12.76
C GLY A 161 -15.91 11.98 13.94
N ASN A 162 -15.16 12.41 14.96
CA ASN A 162 -15.71 13.26 16.01
C ASN A 162 -15.89 14.69 15.47
N VAL A 163 -17.09 15.03 15.02
CA VAL A 163 -17.41 16.37 14.50
C VAL A 163 -17.69 17.30 15.68
N ASN A 164 -16.63 17.91 16.23
CA ASN A 164 -16.77 19.02 17.15
C ASN A 164 -17.26 20.26 16.39
N HIS A 165 -18.56 20.51 16.40
CA HIS A 165 -19.15 21.71 15.82
C HIS A 165 -19.07 22.86 16.84
N ASN A 166 -17.89 23.46 17.03
CA ASN A 166 -17.77 24.70 17.79
C ASN A 166 -18.14 25.88 16.89
N VAL A 167 -19.43 26.18 16.77
CA VAL A 167 -19.88 27.46 16.20
C VAL A 167 -20.06 28.46 17.34
N THR A 168 -19.04 29.27 17.60
CA THR A 168 -19.18 30.47 18.42
C THR A 168 -19.95 31.51 17.61
N HIS A 169 -21.27 31.60 17.81
CA HIS A 169 -22.05 32.71 17.29
C HIS A 169 -21.81 33.94 18.16
N ASP A 170 -21.28 35.00 17.56
CA ASP A 170 -21.07 36.28 18.23
C ASP A 170 -22.41 37.05 18.28
N LEU A 171 -23.20 36.78 19.31
CA LEU A 171 -24.57 37.26 19.50
C LEU A 171 -24.67 38.80 19.62
N LYS A 172 -23.54 39.51 19.70
CA LYS A 172 -23.47 40.98 19.83
C LYS A 172 -23.73 41.74 18.52
N LYS A 173 -23.85 41.05 17.39
CA LYS A 173 -24.07 41.65 16.05
C LYS A 173 -25.47 41.42 15.48
N LEU A 174 -26.38 40.84 16.26
CA LEU A 174 -27.75 40.59 15.83
C LEU A 174 -28.53 41.90 15.77
N SER A 175 -29.24 42.11 14.66
CA SER A 175 -30.18 43.21 14.52
C SER A 175 -31.38 43.02 15.46
N PRO A 176 -32.13 44.09 15.82
CA PRO A 176 -33.29 43.99 16.70
C PRO A 176 -34.33 42.96 16.23
N LYS A 177 -34.48 42.82 14.90
CA LYS A 177 -35.40 41.86 14.29
C LYS A 177 -34.93 40.41 14.45
N GLU A 178 -33.63 40.17 14.36
CA GLU A 178 -33.05 38.82 14.54
C GLU A 178 -33.06 38.39 16.02
N LEU A 179 -33.02 39.35 16.96
CA LEU A 179 -33.23 39.10 18.39
C LEU A 179 -34.68 38.68 18.69
N GLU A 180 -35.65 39.37 18.10
CA GLU A 180 -37.07 39.07 18.28
C GLU A 180 -37.44 37.68 17.71
N ASP A 181 -36.85 37.30 16.57
CA ASP A 181 -36.99 35.97 15.99
C ASP A 181 -36.36 34.88 16.87
N LEU A 182 -35.23 35.17 17.53
CA LEU A 182 -34.57 34.27 18.49
C LEU A 182 -35.40 34.08 19.76
N GLU A 183 -35.97 35.15 20.31
CA GLU A 183 -36.85 35.08 21.48
C GLU A 183 -38.12 34.27 21.19
N ARG A 184 -38.70 34.41 19.99
CA ARG A 184 -39.84 33.58 19.55
C ARG A 184 -39.50 32.10 19.43
N ILE A 185 -38.28 31.77 19.00
CA ILE A 185 -37.82 30.37 18.88
C ILE A 185 -37.60 29.78 20.29
N ILE A 186 -36.96 30.53 21.19
CA ILE A 186 -36.69 30.08 22.56
C ILE A 186 -38.02 29.88 23.34
N ALA A 187 -38.98 30.78 23.17
CA ALA A 187 -40.31 30.67 23.78
C ALA A 187 -41.05 29.39 23.34
N LYS A 188 -40.95 29.01 22.06
CA LYS A 188 -41.54 27.76 21.53
C LYS A 188 -40.87 26.49 22.03
N THR A 189 -39.61 26.56 22.45
CA THR A 189 -38.88 25.41 23.03
C THR A 189 -39.00 25.33 24.56
N SER A 190 -39.60 26.34 25.20
CA SER A 190 -39.74 26.44 26.67
C SER A 190 -41.15 26.14 27.18
N GLU A 191 -42.11 25.89 26.28
CA GLU A 191 -43.39 25.28 26.66
C GLU A 191 -43.21 23.76 26.76
N PRO A 192 -43.52 23.13 27.91
CA PRO A 192 -43.31 21.70 28.17
C PRO A 192 -44.24 20.80 27.36
#